data_AF-A0A5N6RB91-F1
#
_entry.id   AF-A0A5N6RB91-F1
#
_cell.length_a   1.000
_cell.length_b   1.000
_cell.length_c   1.000
_cell.angle_alpha   90.00
_cell.angle_beta   90.00
_cell.angle_gamma   90.00
#
_symmetry.space_group_name_H-M   'P 1'
#
loop_
_entity.id
_entity.type
_entity.pdbx_description
1 polymer ?
#
loop_
_entity_poly.entity_id
_entity_poly.type
_entity_poly.pdbx_seq_one_letter_code
_entity_poly.pdbx_strand_id
1 'polypeptide(L)' 'MMHEKSTIIDPRQSEGGANLVDLGRIEVEGLELQEAYFRGRKLQGMAIPIPQGYSGL' A
#
# COMPACT_ATOMS: atom_id res chain seq x y z
N MET A 1 1.28 -30.21 -11.13
CA MET A 1 0.28 -29.20 -10.73
C MET A 1 1.04 -28.02 -10.15
N MET A 2 1.08 -26.91 -10.86
CA MET A 2 1.82 -25.71 -10.45
C MET A 2 0.98 -25.01 -9.37
N HIS A 3 1.49 -24.97 -8.15
CA HIS A 3 0.84 -24.20 -7.08
C HIS A 3 1.29 -22.75 -7.24
N GLU A 4 0.39 -21.89 -7.69
CA GLU A 4 0.59 -20.44 -7.69
C GLU A 4 0.78 -20.00 -6.23
N LYS A 5 2.01 -19.65 -5.87
CA LYS A 5 2.36 -19.18 -4.54
C LYS A 5 1.80 -17.76 -4.39
N SER A 6 0.60 -17.62 -3.82
CA SER A 6 0.09 -16.31 -3.41
C SER A 6 1.08 -15.66 -2.44
N THR A 7 1.80 -14.65 -2.92
CA THR A 7 2.78 -13.92 -2.13
C THR A 7 2.04 -12.87 -1.33
N ILE A 8 1.80 -13.18 -0.05
CA ILE A 8 1.43 -12.17 0.93
C ILE A 8 2.71 -11.35 1.15
N ILE A 9 2.70 -10.10 0.68
CA ILE A 9 3.74 -9.12 1.01
C ILE A 9 3.61 -8.79 2.50
N ASP A 10 4.41 -9.44 3.34
CA ASP A 10 4.57 -9.08 4.76
C ASP A 10 5.55 -7.89 4.84
N PRO A 11 5.09 -6.68 5.18
CA PRO A 11 5.95 -5.50 5.24
C PRO A 11 7.05 -5.63 6.30
N ARG A 12 6.94 -6.60 7.23
CA ARG A 12 7.97 -6.89 8.24
C ARG A 12 9.13 -7.73 7.70
N GLN A 13 9.02 -8.29 6.48
CA GLN A 13 10.07 -9.08 5.84
C GLN A 13 10.89 -8.29 4.80
N SER A 14 10.68 -6.98 4.69
CA SER A 14 11.52 -6.13 3.85
C SER A 14 12.87 -5.88 4.54
N GLU A 15 13.88 -6.70 4.23
CA GLU A 15 15.29 -6.45 4.54
C GLU A 15 15.83 -5.31 3.66
N GLY A 16 15.30 -4.11 3.87
CA GLY A 16 15.71 -2.90 3.18
C GLY A 16 15.36 -1.72 4.07
N GLY A 17 16.39 -1.10 4.65
CA GLY A 17 16.29 -0.14 5.75
C GLY A 17 15.23 0.93 5.51
N ALA A 18 14.06 0.75 6.13
CA ALA A 18 13.14 1.85 6.40
C ALA A 18 13.88 2.77 7.37
N ASN A 19 14.33 3.92 6.88
CA ASN A 19 14.80 4.98 7.76
C ASN A 19 13.68 5.28 8.75
N LEU A 20 14.02 5.13 10.02
CA LEU A 20 13.17 5.28 11.19
C LEU A 20 12.82 6.77 11.40
N VAL A 21 12.14 7.39 10.42
CA VAL A 21 11.72 8.80 10.42
C VAL A 21 10.31 8.94 9.86
N ASP A 22 9.34 8.23 10.44
CA ASP A 22 8.01 8.77 10.76
C ASP A 22 7.13 7.65 11.35
N LEU A 23 6.81 7.76 12.65
CA LEU A 23 6.06 6.78 13.44
C LEU A 23 4.55 6.74 13.09
N GLY A 24 4.18 6.80 11.81
CA GLY A 24 2.76 6.74 11.44
C GLY A 24 2.39 6.70 9.96
N ARG A 25 3.34 6.81 9.03
CA ARG A 25 3.02 6.82 7.59
C ARG A 25 3.95 5.90 6.82
N ILE A 26 3.35 4.95 6.11
CA ILE A 26 4.05 4.07 5.18
C ILE A 26 3.85 4.67 3.79
N GLU A 27 4.93 4.92 3.07
CA GLU A 27 4.86 5.38 1.68
C GLU A 27 5.24 4.23 0.74
N VAL A 28 4.51 4.12 -0.38
CA VAL A 28 4.79 3.20 -1.47
C VAL A 28 4.77 4.02 -2.75
N GLU A 29 5.87 3.99 -3.51
CA GLU A 29 6.02 4.78 -4.76
C GLU A 29 5.81 6.29 -4.57
N GLY A 30 6.15 6.83 -3.39
CA GLY A 30 5.94 8.24 -3.05
C GLY A 30 4.48 8.62 -2.77
N LEU A 31 3.61 7.62 -2.64
CA LEU A 31 2.20 7.79 -2.25
C LEU A 31 1.96 7.23 -0.86
N GLU A 32 1.18 7.96 -0.06
CA GLU A 32 0.79 7.52 1.29
C GLU A 32 -0.10 6.27 1.21
N LEU A 33 0.34 5.20 1.87
CA LEU A 33 -0.43 3.97 2.03
C LEU A 33 -1.54 4.22 3.07
N GLN A 34 -2.78 4.03 2.64
CA GLN A 34 -3.97 4.14 3.46
C GLN A 34 -4.51 2.76 3.81
N GLU A 35 -4.99 2.62 5.04
CA GLU A 35 -5.56 1.37 5.55
C GLU A 35 -7.04 1.56 5.90
N ALA A 36 -7.88 0.57 5.58
CA ALA A 36 -9.29 0.55 5.95
C ALA A 36 -9.75 -0.87 6.30
N TYR A 37 -10.83 -1.00 7.07
CA TYR A 37 -11.44 -2.30 7.35
C TYR A 37 -12.84 -2.36 6.75
N PHE A 38 -13.06 -3.35 5.88
CA PHE A 38 -14.37 -3.58 5.26
C PHE A 38 -14.77 -5.05 5.38
N ARG A 39 -15.93 -5.31 6.00
CA ARG A 39 -16.44 -6.68 6.25
C ARG A 39 -15.40 -7.58 6.94
N GLY A 40 -14.66 -7.02 7.90
CA GLY A 40 -13.62 -7.73 8.67
C GLY A 40 -12.33 -8.01 7.89
N ARG A 41 -12.17 -7.47 6.67
CA ARG A 41 -10.94 -7.59 5.88
C ARG A 41 -10.18 -6.26 5.91
N LYS A 42 -8.86 -6.35 6.14
CA LYS A 42 -7.94 -5.22 6.00
C LYS A 42 -7.76 -4.92 4.51
N LEU A 43 -8.08 -3.69 4.12
CA LEU A 43 -7.83 -3.13 2.81
C LEU A 43 -6.63 -2.20 2.92
N GLN A 44 -5.78 -2.23 1.90
CA GLN A 44 -4.66 -1.31 1.74
C GLN A 44 -4.79 -0.68 0.36
N GLY A 45 -4.62 0.63 0.28
CA GLY A 45 -4.75 1.38 -0.95
C GLY A 45 -4.01 2.71 -0.88
N MET A 46 -4.05 3.46 -1.96
CA MET A 46 -3.41 4.78 -2.07
C MET A 46 -4.31 5.72 -2.87
N ALA A 47 -4.18 7.01 -2.62
CA ALA A 47 -4.86 8.02 -3.42
C ALA A 47 -4.05 8.27 -4.70
N ILE A 48 -4.60 7.92 -5.86
CA ILE A 48 -3.99 8.22 -7.15
C ILE A 48 -4.49 9.60 -7.61
N PRO A 49 -3.59 10.54 -7.95
CA PRO A 49 -4.01 11.84 -8.47
C PRO A 49 -4.77 11.68 -9.78
N ILE A 50 -5.78 12.52 -9.99
CA ILE A 50 -6.51 12.57 -11.26
C ILE A 50 -5.52 13.00 -12.35
N PRO A 51 -5.42 12.27 -13.49
CA PRO A 51 -4.52 12.64 -14.57
C PRO A 51 -4.80 14.06 -15.09
N GLN A 52 -3.77 14.74 -15.57
CA GLN A 52 -3.90 16.09 -16.12
C GLN A 52 -4.96 16.15 -17.22
N GLY A 53 -5.84 17.16 -17.15
CA GLY A 53 -6.92 17.36 -18.13
C GLY A 53 -8.21 16.59 -17.82
N TYR A 54 -8.23 15.80 -16.74
CA TYR A 54 -9.43 15.14 -16.24
C TYR A 54 -9.93 15.81 -14.95
N SER A 55 -11.24 15.71 -14.70
CA SER A 55 -11.88 16.15 -13.46
C SER A 55 -12.83 15.06 -12.95
N GLY A 56 -13.00 14.99 -11.63
CA GLY A 56 -14.07 14.20 -11.02
C GLY A 56 -15.43 14.89 -11.16
N LEU A 57 -16.50 14.10 -11.09
CA LEU A 57 -17.90 14.57 -11.02
C LEU A 57 -18.37 14.61 -9.56
#